data_AF-A0AAD8E2T5-F1
#
_entry.id   AF-A0AAD8E2T5-F1
#
_cell.length_a   1.000
_cell.length_b   1.000
_cell.length_c   1.000
_cell.angle_alpha   90.00
_cell.angle_beta   90.00
_cell.angle_gamma   90.00
#
_symmetry.space_group_name_H-M   'P 1'
#
loop_
_entity.id
_entity.type
_entity.pdbx_description
1 polymer ?
#
loop_
_entity_poly.entity_id
_entity_poly.type
_entity_poly.pdbx_seq_one_letter_code
_entity_poly.pdbx_strand_id
1 'polypeptide(L)'
;TGALLLENPGSKDPYNGDITLMGHVMAKLPIDIHISKLIVLGHVFSVLEECIIMGAAMSLKSVFSTPFQERLAAYNSKLTWADSSCSDCISFLNSYRVWHSNRENGFFARSVGGGEKAWAQRYFIQIKTMKEVNVLVQDLTLRLKNMGIVTTRGYGRVIWSDLEKPLVLKVILAGAFYPHYFVRGAHGGQIDEREAVKTLVGRDPFNTVYFQGMPKNQPGELYAKTIKNYFKDCAEEIKVSFDDTSKVYVQFGRSKFRDIDDERRFNADIPGRVSMAVYRAVKLRQLKIPCTLYLLP
;
A
#
# COMPACT_ATOMS: atom_id res chain seq x y z
N THR A 1 13.39 -4.37 21.52
CA THR A 1 12.18 -3.50 21.53
C THR A 1 12.45 -2.13 22.16
N GLY A 2 13.47 -1.96 23.01
CA GLY A 2 13.72 -0.69 23.71
C GLY A 2 12.87 -0.52 24.97
N ALA A 3 12.06 -1.52 25.31
CA ALA A 3 11.19 -1.54 26.49
C ALA A 3 11.93 -1.87 27.79
N LEU A 4 13.05 -2.59 27.72
CA LEU A 4 13.90 -2.96 28.86
C LEU A 4 15.31 -2.41 28.65
N LEU A 5 15.99 -2.05 29.73
CA LEU A 5 17.42 -1.74 29.72
C LEU A 5 18.23 -3.01 29.43
N LEU A 6 19.37 -2.86 28.75
CA LEU A 6 20.26 -3.97 28.40
C LEU A 6 21.08 -4.48 29.59
N GLU A 7 21.35 -3.60 30.55
CA GLU A 7 22.13 -3.93 31.76
C GLU A 7 21.54 -3.16 32.94
N ASN A 8 21.36 -3.86 34.06
CA ASN A 8 21.09 -3.23 35.34
C ASN A 8 22.44 -2.97 36.04
N PRO A 9 22.84 -1.72 36.30
CA PRO A 9 24.08 -1.43 37.02
C PRO A 9 23.94 -1.93 38.48
N GLY A 10 24.32 -3.19 38.72
CA GLY A 10 24.22 -3.86 40.02
C GLY A 10 23.67 -5.29 39.98
N SER A 11 23.12 -5.73 38.86
CA SER A 11 22.58 -7.09 38.69
C SER A 11 23.52 -7.99 37.88
N LYS A 12 23.69 -9.24 38.31
CA LYS A 12 24.39 -10.30 37.55
C LYS A 12 23.46 -11.11 36.64
N ASP A 13 22.17 -10.84 36.64
CA ASP A 13 21.19 -11.56 35.82
C ASP A 13 20.99 -10.84 34.47
N PRO A 14 21.45 -11.40 33.34
CA PRO A 14 21.30 -10.78 32.02
C PRO A 14 19.84 -10.70 31.53
N TYR A 15 18.89 -11.25 32.29
CA TYR A 15 17.47 -11.26 31.95
C TYR A 15 16.62 -10.29 32.78
N ASN A 16 17.21 -9.51 33.70
CA ASN A 16 16.46 -8.64 34.62
C ASN A 16 16.52 -7.13 34.31
N GLY A 17 16.45 -6.73 33.05
CA GLY A 17 16.49 -5.32 32.67
C GLY A 17 15.33 -4.50 33.25
N ASP A 18 15.63 -3.35 33.88
CA ASP A 18 14.60 -2.41 34.33
C ASP A 18 13.79 -1.86 33.14
N ILE A 19 12.51 -1.60 33.38
CA ILE A 19 11.60 -1.07 32.36
C ILE A 19 11.97 0.39 32.01
N THR A 20 12.18 0.65 30.72
CA THR A 20 12.52 2.00 30.25
C THR A 20 11.31 2.93 30.31
N LEU A 21 11.52 4.24 30.17
CA LEU A 21 10.40 5.18 30.02
C LEU A 21 9.50 4.84 28.82
N MET A 22 10.11 4.41 27.71
CA MET A 22 9.37 3.89 26.55
C MET A 22 8.60 2.61 26.93
N GLY A 23 9.21 1.69 27.68
CA GLY A 23 8.56 0.49 28.18
C GLY A 23 7.31 0.76 29.02
N HIS A 24 7.36 1.76 29.91
CA HIS A 24 6.20 2.18 30.71
C HIS A 24 5.04 2.70 29.85
N VAL A 25 5.35 3.43 28.77
CA VAL A 25 4.34 3.88 27.81
C VAL A 25 3.73 2.69 27.08
N MET A 26 4.57 1.79 26.56
CA MET A 26 4.13 0.61 25.81
C MET A 26 3.24 -0.30 26.67
N ALA A 27 3.56 -0.47 27.96
CA ALA A 27 2.79 -1.30 28.89
C ALA A 27 1.36 -0.77 29.14
N LYS A 28 1.08 0.51 28.87
CA LYS A 28 -0.23 1.15 29.10
C LYS A 28 -1.12 1.17 27.85
N LEU A 29 -0.60 0.79 26.69
CA LEU A 29 -1.35 0.78 25.44
C LEU A 29 -1.89 -0.64 25.15
N PRO A 30 -3.18 -0.79 24.79
CA PRO A 30 -3.80 -2.10 24.57
C PRO A 30 -3.52 -2.65 23.15
N ILE A 31 -2.25 -2.63 22.73
CA ILE A 31 -1.82 -2.98 21.37
C ILE A 31 -0.45 -3.68 21.43
N ASP A 32 -0.06 -4.31 20.33
CA ASP A 32 1.25 -4.97 20.24
C ASP A 32 2.41 -4.00 20.54
N ILE A 33 3.49 -4.55 21.10
CA ILE A 33 4.66 -3.77 21.52
C ILE A 33 5.33 -3.06 20.33
N HIS A 34 5.39 -3.65 19.14
CA HIS A 34 5.97 -3.00 17.96
C HIS A 34 5.10 -1.83 17.49
N ILE A 35 3.78 -1.98 17.59
CA ILE A 35 2.83 -0.91 17.27
C ILE A 35 2.92 0.22 18.30
N SER A 36 3.07 -0.10 19.59
CA SER A 36 3.34 0.89 20.63
C SER A 36 4.63 1.66 20.34
N LYS A 37 5.70 0.95 19.92
CA LYS A 37 6.97 1.56 19.53
C LYS A 37 6.81 2.50 18.32
N LEU A 38 6.01 2.12 17.32
CA LEU A 38 5.65 2.98 16.17
C LEU A 38 5.03 4.31 16.64
N ILE A 39 4.10 4.27 17.60
CA ILE A 39 3.45 5.47 18.16
C ILE A 39 4.45 6.35 18.92
N VAL A 40 5.30 5.74 19.76
CA VAL A 40 6.32 6.49 20.52
C VAL A 40 7.30 7.18 19.58
N LEU A 41 7.77 6.47 18.55
CA LEU A 41 8.62 7.07 17.52
C LEU A 41 7.86 8.16 16.74
N GLY A 42 6.58 7.98 16.46
CA GLY A 42 5.73 9.02 15.88
C GLY A 42 5.71 10.33 16.68
N HIS A 43 5.69 10.24 18.01
CA HIS A 43 5.84 11.41 18.88
C HIS A 43 7.20 12.10 18.69
N VAL A 44 8.30 11.33 18.70
CA VAL A 44 9.67 11.84 18.53
C VAL A 44 9.84 12.56 17.18
N PHE A 45 9.25 12.01 16.11
CA PHE A 45 9.36 12.56 14.76
C PHE A 45 8.24 13.54 14.38
N SER A 46 7.44 14.03 15.35
CA SER A 46 6.34 14.99 15.11
C SER A 46 5.26 14.52 14.11
N VAL A 47 4.99 13.21 14.06
CA VAL A 47 3.95 12.53 13.25
C VAL A 47 3.12 11.56 14.10
N LEU A 48 2.80 12.00 15.32
CA LEU A 48 2.11 11.18 16.32
C LEU A 48 0.74 10.71 15.84
N GLU A 49 -0.06 11.61 15.26
CA GLU A 49 -1.42 11.32 14.81
C GLU A 49 -1.43 10.25 13.73
N GLU A 50 -0.54 10.38 12.73
CA GLU A 50 -0.34 9.38 11.68
C GLU A 50 -0.02 8.01 12.26
N CYS A 51 0.88 7.95 13.24
CA CYS A 51 1.32 6.69 13.84
C CYS A 51 0.24 6.06 14.72
N ILE A 52 -0.60 6.85 15.39
CA ILE A 52 -1.79 6.34 16.11
C ILE A 52 -2.78 5.73 15.11
N ILE A 53 -3.07 6.43 14.01
CA ILE A 53 -3.99 5.95 12.97
C ILE A 53 -3.48 4.65 12.34
N MET A 54 -2.21 4.61 11.91
CA MET A 54 -1.59 3.40 11.36
C MET A 54 -1.59 2.27 12.39
N GLY A 55 -1.23 2.55 13.64
CA GLY A 55 -1.16 1.54 14.68
C GLY A 55 -2.52 0.93 15.06
N ALA A 56 -3.56 1.75 15.15
CA ALA A 56 -4.92 1.29 15.38
C ALA A 56 -5.39 0.38 14.23
N ALA A 57 -5.06 0.71 12.99
CA ALA A 57 -5.37 -0.10 11.82
C ALA A 57 -4.70 -1.47 11.83
N MET A 58 -3.41 -1.51 12.18
CA MET A 58 -2.63 -2.73 12.25
C MET A 58 -3.06 -3.65 13.39
N SER A 59 -3.71 -3.10 14.41
CA SER A 59 -4.21 -3.84 15.57
C SER A 59 -5.54 -4.55 15.31
N LEU A 60 -6.18 -4.29 14.16
CA LEU A 60 -7.50 -4.82 13.81
C LEU A 60 -7.44 -5.63 12.51
N LYS A 61 -8.58 -6.24 12.16
CA LYS A 61 -8.76 -6.95 10.87
C LYS A 61 -8.55 -6.01 9.68
N SER A 62 -8.35 -6.58 8.49
CA SER A 62 -8.13 -5.79 7.27
C SER A 62 -9.28 -4.81 7.00
N VAL A 63 -8.91 -3.56 6.71
CA VAL A 63 -9.86 -2.48 6.39
C VAL A 63 -10.32 -2.55 4.93
N PHE A 64 -9.47 -3.03 4.04
CA PHE A 64 -9.83 -3.19 2.64
C PHE A 64 -10.63 -4.49 2.45
N SER A 65 -11.67 -4.45 1.63
CA SER A 65 -12.41 -5.62 1.19
C SER A 65 -11.85 -6.12 -0.13
N THR A 66 -12.05 -7.40 -0.43
CA THR A 66 -11.65 -7.98 -1.72
C THR A 66 -12.74 -8.93 -2.21
N PRO A 67 -13.84 -8.38 -2.76
CA PRO A 67 -14.96 -9.16 -3.27
C PRO A 67 -14.50 -10.15 -4.36
N PHE A 68 -15.10 -11.34 -4.39
CA PHE A 68 -14.66 -12.44 -5.26
C PHE A 68 -14.59 -12.05 -6.75
N GLN A 69 -15.57 -11.29 -7.24
CA GLN A 69 -15.70 -10.90 -8.65
C GLN A 69 -14.90 -9.64 -9.01
N GLU A 70 -14.51 -8.83 -8.02
CA GLU A 70 -13.94 -7.50 -8.23
C GLU A 70 -12.51 -7.38 -7.66
N ARG A 71 -11.79 -8.51 -7.57
CA ARG A 71 -10.47 -8.56 -6.91
C ARG A 71 -9.44 -7.61 -7.53
N LEU A 72 -9.47 -7.42 -8.86
CA LEU A 72 -8.58 -6.48 -9.54
C LEU A 72 -8.97 -5.03 -9.24
N ALA A 73 -10.26 -4.70 -9.24
CA ALA A 73 -10.75 -3.36 -8.89
C ALA A 73 -10.43 -3.01 -7.43
N ALA A 74 -10.60 -3.96 -6.50
CA ALA A 74 -10.19 -3.81 -5.11
C ALA A 74 -8.68 -3.57 -4.96
N TYR A 75 -7.85 -4.31 -5.73
CA TYR A 75 -6.42 -4.08 -5.76
C TYR A 75 -6.06 -2.69 -6.30
N ASN A 76 -6.72 -2.25 -7.39
CA ASN A 76 -6.52 -0.92 -7.96
C ASN A 76 -6.89 0.18 -6.95
N SER A 77 -8.02 0.04 -6.25
CA SER A 77 -8.42 1.00 -5.22
C SER A 77 -7.37 1.07 -4.10
N LYS A 78 -6.84 -0.07 -3.64
CA LYS A 78 -5.76 -0.10 -2.64
C LYS A 78 -4.48 0.59 -3.13
N LEU A 79 -4.14 0.42 -4.41
CA LEU A 79 -2.99 1.10 -5.03
C LEU A 79 -3.19 2.62 -5.10
N THR A 80 -4.38 3.10 -5.44
CA THR A 80 -4.72 4.53 -5.37
C THR A 80 -4.51 5.06 -3.96
N TRP A 81 -5.02 4.36 -2.94
CA TRP A 81 -4.81 4.76 -1.55
C TRP A 81 -3.36 4.77 -1.12
N ALA A 82 -2.55 3.84 -1.66
CA ALA A 82 -1.12 3.79 -1.40
C ALA A 82 -0.40 5.07 -1.83
N ASP A 83 -0.97 5.84 -2.76
CA ASP A 83 -0.40 7.09 -3.28
C ASP A 83 1.09 6.96 -3.56
N SER A 84 1.45 5.91 -4.28
CA SER A 84 2.83 5.68 -4.65
C SER A 84 3.77 5.61 -3.44
N SER A 85 3.29 5.13 -2.29
CA SER A 85 4.14 4.86 -1.14
C SER A 85 4.65 3.43 -1.12
N CYS A 86 4.02 2.51 -1.86
CA CYS A 86 4.24 1.06 -1.73
C CYS A 86 4.07 0.54 -0.28
N SER A 87 3.26 1.21 0.54
CA SER A 87 3.06 0.85 1.95
C SER A 87 1.58 0.70 2.27
N ASP A 88 1.20 -0.50 2.72
CA ASP A 88 -0.16 -0.80 3.17
C ASP A 88 -0.61 0.08 4.35
N CYS A 89 0.33 0.41 5.25
CA CYS A 89 0.04 1.27 6.41
C CYS A 89 -0.29 2.70 5.96
N ILE A 90 0.43 3.21 4.95
CA ILE A 90 0.17 4.53 4.37
C ILE A 90 -1.12 4.51 3.55
N SER A 91 -1.41 3.42 2.81
CA SER A 91 -2.71 3.23 2.14
C SER A 91 -3.87 3.38 3.12
N PHE A 92 -3.76 2.71 4.28
CA PHE A 92 -4.78 2.84 5.30
C PHE A 92 -4.88 4.27 5.83
N LEU A 93 -3.75 4.88 6.23
CA LEU A 93 -3.71 6.25 6.75
C LEU A 93 -4.43 7.24 5.82
N ASN A 94 -4.15 7.15 4.52
CA ASN A 94 -4.78 8.00 3.51
C ASN A 94 -6.29 7.76 3.43
N SER A 95 -6.73 6.49 3.38
CA SER A 95 -8.16 6.15 3.34
C SER A 95 -8.92 6.60 4.60
N TYR A 96 -8.31 6.46 5.77
CA TYR A 96 -8.88 6.90 7.04
C TYR A 96 -9.02 8.42 7.08
N ARG A 97 -8.00 9.16 6.67
CA ARG A 97 -8.02 10.64 6.63
C ARG A 97 -9.14 11.18 5.76
N VAL A 98 -9.32 10.59 4.57
CA VAL A 98 -10.41 10.99 3.67
C VAL A 98 -11.76 10.64 4.28
N TRP A 99 -11.93 9.42 4.79
CA TRP A 99 -13.17 8.99 5.45
C TRP A 99 -13.52 9.90 6.64
N HIS A 100 -12.55 10.15 7.53
CA HIS A 100 -12.73 10.96 8.72
C HIS A 100 -13.08 12.40 8.36
N SER A 101 -12.35 13.01 7.41
CA SER A 101 -12.66 14.36 6.92
C SER A 101 -14.05 14.45 6.29
N ASN A 102 -14.45 13.47 5.48
CA ASN A 102 -15.79 13.43 4.89
C ASN A 102 -16.88 13.32 5.96
N ARG A 103 -16.63 12.53 7.01
CA ARG A 103 -17.55 12.40 8.13
C ARG A 103 -17.68 13.70 8.93
N GLU A 104 -16.58 14.31 9.34
CA GLU A 104 -16.56 15.55 10.11
C GLU A 104 -17.18 16.72 9.35
N ASN A 105 -16.92 16.80 8.04
CA ASN A 105 -17.49 17.84 7.18
C ASN A 105 -18.96 17.59 6.83
N GLY A 106 -19.59 16.51 7.33
CA GLY A 106 -20.98 16.15 7.03
C GLY A 106 -21.23 15.72 5.58
N PHE A 107 -20.19 15.37 4.83
CA PHE A 107 -20.29 14.97 3.42
C PHE A 107 -21.26 13.79 3.25
N PHE A 108 -21.11 12.74 4.06
CA PHE A 108 -21.94 11.54 3.97
C PHE A 108 -23.41 11.78 4.31
N ALA A 109 -23.70 12.78 5.16
CA ALA A 109 -25.07 13.14 5.52
C ALA A 109 -25.78 13.91 4.38
N ARG A 110 -25.01 14.64 3.55
CA ARG A 110 -25.53 15.39 2.40
C ARG A 110 -25.61 14.58 1.12
N SER A 111 -24.95 13.42 1.04
CA SER A 111 -24.91 12.61 -0.16
C SER A 111 -26.24 11.92 -0.47
N VAL A 112 -26.86 12.27 -1.59
CA VAL A 112 -28.00 11.55 -2.17
C VAL A 112 -27.47 10.28 -2.85
N GLY A 113 -27.74 9.09 -2.29
CA GLY A 113 -27.29 7.82 -2.89
C GLY A 113 -26.49 6.87 -1.99
N GLY A 114 -26.82 6.81 -0.69
CA GLY A 114 -26.28 5.79 0.21
C GLY A 114 -25.05 6.20 1.03
N GLY A 115 -24.66 7.48 0.96
CA GLY A 115 -23.72 8.13 1.87
C GLY A 115 -22.43 7.35 2.15
N GLU A 116 -22.16 7.13 3.43
CA GLU A 116 -20.95 6.45 3.91
C GLU A 116 -20.82 5.01 3.38
N LYS A 117 -21.95 4.28 3.23
CA LYS A 117 -21.95 2.90 2.74
C LYS A 117 -21.59 2.83 1.25
N ALA A 118 -22.15 3.72 0.44
CA ALA A 118 -21.85 3.80 -0.99
C ALA A 118 -20.39 4.20 -1.23
N TRP A 119 -19.87 5.16 -0.46
CA TRP A 119 -18.45 5.53 -0.48
C TRP A 119 -17.56 4.33 -0.14
N ALA A 120 -17.88 3.60 0.93
CA ALA A 120 -17.12 2.43 1.35
C ALA A 120 -17.15 1.32 0.29
N GLN A 121 -18.28 1.11 -0.39
CA GLN A 121 -18.39 0.17 -1.51
C GLN A 121 -17.52 0.58 -2.70
N ARG A 122 -17.59 1.86 -3.13
CA ARG A 122 -16.81 2.41 -4.25
C ARG A 122 -15.30 2.22 -4.04
N TYR A 123 -14.82 2.36 -2.81
CA TYR A 123 -13.40 2.30 -2.47
C TYR A 123 -12.96 0.97 -1.83
N PHE A 124 -13.82 -0.06 -1.88
CA PHE A 124 -13.52 -1.38 -1.32
C PHE A 124 -13.06 -1.31 0.15
N ILE A 125 -13.77 -0.54 0.97
CA ILE A 125 -13.49 -0.34 2.39
C ILE A 125 -14.57 -1.03 3.23
N GLN A 126 -14.13 -1.76 4.25
CA GLN A 126 -14.98 -2.37 5.26
C GLN A 126 -15.37 -1.31 6.30
N ILE A 127 -16.54 -0.70 6.11
CA ILE A 127 -16.95 0.46 6.92
C ILE A 127 -17.05 0.16 8.43
N LYS A 128 -17.42 -1.07 8.79
CA LYS A 128 -17.45 -1.51 10.20
C LYS A 128 -16.05 -1.47 10.81
N THR A 129 -15.06 -2.03 10.11
CA THR A 129 -13.65 -1.99 10.52
C THR A 129 -13.12 -0.56 10.59
N MET A 130 -13.45 0.30 9.62
CA MET A 130 -13.03 1.71 9.65
C MET A 130 -13.55 2.43 10.92
N LYS A 131 -14.79 2.17 11.32
CA LYS A 131 -15.38 2.70 12.57
C LYS A 131 -14.72 2.11 13.82
N GLU A 132 -14.42 0.82 13.84
CA GLU A 132 -13.66 0.18 14.92
C GLU A 132 -12.27 0.82 15.07
N VAL A 133 -11.58 1.08 13.95
CA VAL A 133 -10.29 1.79 13.97
C VAL A 133 -10.45 3.19 14.55
N ASN A 134 -11.47 3.95 14.16
CA ASN A 134 -11.72 5.28 14.71
C ASN A 134 -11.91 5.27 16.24
N VAL A 135 -12.63 4.29 16.77
CA VAL A 135 -12.80 4.13 18.22
C VAL A 135 -11.45 3.86 18.89
N LEU A 136 -10.62 2.97 18.31
CA LEU A 136 -9.29 2.68 18.85
C LEU A 136 -8.33 3.88 18.75
N VAL A 137 -8.41 4.67 17.66
CA VAL A 137 -7.65 5.93 17.52
C VAL A 137 -7.99 6.89 18.66
N GLN A 138 -9.27 7.04 18.99
CA GLN A 138 -9.74 7.90 20.08
C GLN A 138 -9.26 7.39 21.45
N ASP A 139 -9.36 6.08 21.72
CA ASP A 139 -8.88 5.47 22.97
C ASP A 139 -7.36 5.63 23.14
N LEU A 140 -6.58 5.30 22.11
CA LEU A 140 -5.13 5.45 22.12
C LEU A 140 -4.72 6.91 22.33
N THR A 141 -5.38 7.86 21.65
CA THR A 141 -5.13 9.29 21.80
C THR A 141 -5.38 9.74 23.24
N LEU A 142 -6.48 9.30 23.86
CA LEU A 142 -6.81 9.65 25.24
C LEU A 142 -5.78 9.08 26.23
N ARG A 143 -5.39 7.81 26.07
CA ARG A 143 -4.37 7.17 26.91
C ARG A 143 -3.02 7.89 26.82
N LEU A 144 -2.57 8.21 25.61
CA LEU A 144 -1.33 8.95 25.36
C LEU A 144 -1.39 10.33 26.02
N LYS A 145 -2.50 11.05 25.85
CA LYS A 145 -2.72 12.35 26.49
C LYS A 145 -2.62 12.26 28.02
N ASN A 146 -3.19 11.23 28.64
CA ASN A 146 -3.09 11.00 30.09
C ASN A 146 -1.67 10.70 30.57
N MET A 147 -0.79 10.24 29.67
CA MET A 147 0.64 10.05 29.92
C MET A 147 1.49 11.29 29.58
N GLY A 148 0.87 12.41 29.19
CA GLY A 148 1.57 13.62 28.75
C GLY A 148 2.10 13.55 27.32
N ILE A 149 1.81 12.47 26.58
CA ILE A 149 2.19 12.32 25.17
C ILE A 149 1.10 12.92 24.30
N VAL A 150 1.36 14.11 23.79
CA VAL A 150 0.45 14.86 22.92
C VAL A 150 1.16 15.29 21.64
N THR A 151 0.40 15.64 20.61
CA THR A 151 0.96 16.18 19.38
C THR A 151 1.80 17.41 19.67
N THR A 152 3.05 17.45 19.19
CA THR A 152 3.97 18.58 19.37
C THR A 152 3.35 19.87 18.82
N ARG A 153 3.32 20.93 19.64
CA ARG A 153 2.77 22.25 19.29
C ARG A 153 3.86 23.32 19.39
N GLY A 154 3.66 24.45 18.70
CA GLY A 154 4.52 25.63 18.79
C GLY A 154 5.73 25.62 17.86
N TYR A 155 6.64 26.57 18.08
CA TYR A 155 7.77 26.89 17.18
C TYR A 155 8.81 25.75 17.02
N GLY A 156 8.88 24.83 17.99
CA GLY A 156 9.77 23.66 17.92
C GLY A 156 9.20 22.45 17.17
N ARG A 157 7.97 22.55 16.63
CA ARG A 157 7.36 21.46 15.88
C ARG A 157 8.03 21.32 14.51
N VAL A 158 8.54 20.13 14.21
CA VAL A 158 8.95 19.79 12.85
C VAL A 158 7.71 19.61 11.97
N ILE A 159 7.65 20.35 10.87
CA ILE A 159 6.56 20.26 9.89
C ILE A 159 7.11 19.57 8.64
N TRP A 160 6.71 18.32 8.44
CA TRP A 160 7.07 17.57 7.24
C TRP A 160 6.17 17.97 6.08
N SER A 161 6.78 18.27 4.93
CA SER A 161 6.04 18.43 3.68
C SER A 161 5.35 17.13 3.27
N ASP A 162 4.37 17.20 2.38
CA ASP A 162 3.69 16.00 1.88
C ASP A 162 4.60 15.08 1.06
N LEU A 163 5.74 15.59 0.56
CA LEU A 163 6.75 14.80 -0.12
C LEU A 163 7.67 14.05 0.87
N GLU A 164 8.02 14.66 2.00
CA GLU A 164 8.93 14.09 3.00
C GLU A 164 8.21 13.15 3.97
N LYS A 165 6.96 13.46 4.33
CA LYS A 165 6.18 12.75 5.35
C LYS A 165 6.08 11.24 5.06
N PRO A 166 5.82 10.75 3.83
CA PRO A 166 5.82 9.31 3.55
C PRO A 166 7.17 8.63 3.83
N LEU A 167 8.30 9.31 3.59
CA LEU A 167 9.62 8.76 3.90
C LEU A 167 9.83 8.65 5.40
N VAL A 168 9.48 9.69 6.16
CA VAL A 168 9.57 9.69 7.63
C VAL A 168 8.72 8.57 8.24
N LEU A 169 7.47 8.41 7.79
CA LEU A 169 6.61 7.31 8.24
C LEU A 169 7.22 5.93 7.93
N LYS A 170 7.87 5.75 6.78
CA LYS A 170 8.58 4.50 6.45
C LYS A 170 9.79 4.24 7.34
N VAL A 171 10.56 5.27 7.67
CA VAL A 171 11.70 5.15 8.60
C VAL A 171 11.20 4.72 9.99
N ILE A 172 10.12 5.32 10.46
CA ILE A 172 9.48 4.98 11.74
C ILE A 172 8.96 3.53 11.71
N LEU A 173 8.26 3.13 10.64
CA LEU A 173 7.81 1.74 10.46
C LEU A 173 9.00 0.76 10.49
N ALA A 174 10.07 1.04 9.75
CA ALA A 174 11.26 0.20 9.75
C ALA A 174 11.88 0.11 11.16
N GLY A 175 12.00 1.23 11.87
CA GLY A 175 12.53 1.27 13.23
C GLY A 175 11.65 0.55 14.27
N ALA A 176 10.32 0.60 14.09
CA ALA A 176 9.36 -0.05 14.98
C ALA A 176 9.37 -1.58 14.81
N PHE A 177 9.42 -2.04 13.55
CA PHE A 177 9.29 -3.45 13.19
C PHE A 177 10.63 -4.16 12.97
N TYR A 178 11.78 -3.49 13.10
CA TYR A 178 13.08 -4.18 13.10
C TYR A 178 13.14 -5.28 14.17
N PRO A 179 13.65 -6.49 13.87
CA PRO A 179 14.36 -6.91 12.65
C PRO A 179 13.49 -7.60 11.60
N HIS A 180 12.17 -7.37 11.56
CA HIS A 180 11.26 -7.96 10.57
C HIS A 180 11.41 -7.27 9.21
N TYR A 181 12.50 -7.58 8.51
CA TYR A 181 12.74 -7.16 7.14
C TYR A 181 12.99 -8.38 6.26
N PHE A 182 12.79 -8.21 4.95
CA PHE A 182 13.27 -9.15 3.95
C PHE A 182 14.06 -8.36 2.92
N VAL A 183 15.18 -8.92 2.49
CA VAL A 183 15.96 -8.37 1.39
C VAL A 183 15.49 -9.07 0.12
N ARG A 184 15.06 -8.31 -0.87
CA ARG A 184 14.94 -8.84 -2.24
C ARG A 184 16.36 -9.00 -2.78
N GLY A 185 16.98 -10.16 -2.54
CA GLY A 185 18.40 -10.39 -2.81
C GLY A 185 18.76 -10.31 -4.30
N ALA A 186 20.04 -10.06 -4.59
CA ALA A 186 20.60 -10.15 -5.95
C ALA A 186 20.46 -11.56 -6.56
N HIS A 187 20.34 -12.61 -5.74
CA HIS A 187 20.02 -13.98 -6.20
C HIS A 187 18.51 -14.26 -6.33
N GLY A 188 17.62 -13.31 -5.99
CA GLY A 188 16.17 -13.51 -5.94
C GLY A 188 15.31 -12.32 -6.38
N GLY A 189 15.86 -11.36 -7.14
CA GLY A 189 15.08 -10.15 -7.45
C GLY A 189 15.70 -9.08 -8.33
N GLN A 190 17.01 -9.08 -8.59
CA GLN A 190 17.52 -8.42 -9.78
C GLN A 190 17.61 -9.48 -10.87
N ILE A 191 16.53 -9.65 -11.65
CA ILE A 191 16.76 -10.03 -13.04
C ILE A 191 17.70 -8.94 -13.55
N ASP A 192 18.89 -9.30 -14.01
CA ASP A 192 19.80 -8.35 -14.64
C ASP A 192 18.95 -7.55 -15.64
N GLU A 193 18.94 -6.22 -15.57
CA GLU A 193 18.17 -5.38 -16.51
C GLU A 193 18.46 -5.84 -17.95
N ARG A 194 19.69 -6.28 -18.22
CA ARG A 194 20.11 -6.90 -19.48
C ARG A 194 19.38 -8.21 -19.78
N GLU A 195 19.22 -9.10 -18.80
CA GLU A 195 18.48 -10.36 -18.96
C GLU A 195 16.97 -10.11 -19.15
N ALA A 196 16.40 -9.13 -18.46
CA ALA A 196 15.01 -8.72 -18.64
C ALA A 196 14.78 -8.17 -20.06
N VAL A 197 15.66 -7.27 -20.52
CA VAL A 197 15.65 -6.71 -21.88
C VAL A 197 15.84 -7.82 -22.93
N LYS A 198 16.77 -8.75 -22.70
CA LYS A 198 16.99 -9.91 -23.59
C LYS A 198 15.73 -10.79 -23.67
N THR A 199 15.10 -11.07 -22.52
CA THR A 199 13.88 -11.88 -22.44
C THR A 199 12.71 -11.25 -23.19
N LEU A 200 12.68 -9.91 -23.22
CA LEU A 200 11.66 -9.09 -23.88
C LEU A 200 12.04 -8.64 -25.30
N VAL A 201 13.15 -9.15 -25.84
CA VAL A 201 13.66 -8.88 -27.20
C VAL A 201 13.81 -7.38 -27.43
N GLY A 202 14.53 -6.71 -26.53
CA GLY A 202 14.84 -5.27 -26.63
C GLY A 202 13.72 -4.33 -26.19
N ARG A 203 12.55 -4.84 -25.79
CA ARG A 203 11.45 -4.02 -25.25
C ARG A 203 11.76 -3.58 -23.82
N ASP A 204 11.19 -2.43 -23.44
CA ASP A 204 11.37 -1.84 -22.12
C ASP A 204 10.74 -2.74 -21.02
N PRO A 205 11.56 -3.27 -20.08
CA PRO A 205 11.09 -4.16 -19.01
C PRO A 205 10.20 -3.47 -17.99
N PHE A 206 10.18 -2.14 -17.96
CA PHE A 206 9.40 -1.38 -16.98
C PHE A 206 7.94 -1.18 -17.40
N ASN A 207 7.60 -1.38 -18.67
CA ASN A 207 6.23 -1.21 -19.17
C ASN A 207 5.73 -2.39 -20.01
N THR A 208 6.47 -3.50 -20.07
CA THR A 208 6.15 -4.64 -20.94
C THR A 208 5.98 -5.91 -20.11
N VAL A 209 4.91 -6.66 -20.40
CA VAL A 209 4.72 -8.04 -19.95
C VAL A 209 4.70 -8.98 -21.15
N TYR A 210 4.93 -10.26 -20.92
CA TYR A 210 4.82 -11.27 -21.98
C TYR A 210 4.11 -12.52 -21.49
N PHE A 211 3.52 -13.24 -22.44
CA PHE A 211 2.97 -14.57 -22.25
C PHE A 211 3.77 -15.59 -23.04
N GLN A 212 3.58 -16.85 -22.70
CA GLN A 212 4.15 -18.00 -23.40
C GLN A 212 3.03 -18.95 -23.79
N GLY A 213 3.30 -19.82 -24.76
CA GLY A 213 2.39 -20.89 -25.18
C GLY A 213 1.48 -20.51 -26.35
N MET A 214 1.76 -19.43 -27.08
CA MET A 214 1.07 -19.14 -28.33
C MET A 214 1.46 -20.15 -29.41
N PRO A 215 0.50 -20.85 -30.05
CA PRO A 215 0.81 -21.78 -31.12
C PRO A 215 1.40 -21.06 -32.34
N LYS A 216 2.47 -21.61 -32.92
CA LYS A 216 3.18 -20.99 -34.05
C LYS A 216 2.42 -21.08 -35.37
N ASN A 217 1.48 -22.02 -35.48
CA ASN A 217 0.63 -22.21 -36.65
C ASN A 217 -0.57 -21.25 -36.68
N GLN A 218 -0.66 -20.32 -35.73
CA GLN A 218 -1.78 -19.39 -35.60
C GLN A 218 -1.33 -17.96 -35.96
N PRO A 219 -2.11 -17.21 -36.75
CA PRO A 219 -1.79 -15.82 -37.06
C PRO A 219 -2.03 -14.93 -35.83
N GLY A 220 -0.97 -14.61 -35.09
CA GLY A 220 -1.02 -13.88 -33.82
C GLY A 220 -1.84 -12.58 -33.87
N GLU A 221 -1.69 -11.81 -34.94
CA GLU A 221 -2.35 -10.50 -35.11
C GLU A 221 -3.88 -10.55 -35.04
N LEU A 222 -4.51 -11.68 -35.40
CA LEU A 222 -5.96 -11.84 -35.28
C LEU A 222 -6.44 -11.80 -33.82
N TYR A 223 -5.58 -12.20 -32.89
CA TYR A 223 -5.88 -12.25 -31.46
C TYR A 223 -5.52 -10.97 -30.71
N ALA A 224 -4.83 -10.03 -31.37
CA ALA A 224 -4.35 -8.81 -30.75
C ALA A 224 -5.48 -8.01 -30.06
N LYS A 225 -6.66 -7.92 -30.69
CA LYS A 225 -7.83 -7.22 -30.12
C LYS A 225 -8.33 -7.90 -28.83
N THR A 226 -8.41 -9.23 -28.81
CA THR A 226 -8.83 -10.00 -27.64
C THR A 226 -7.83 -9.84 -26.49
N ILE A 227 -6.53 -9.87 -26.79
CA ILE A 227 -5.47 -9.66 -25.80
C ILE A 227 -5.51 -8.24 -25.24
N LYS A 228 -5.70 -7.21 -26.10
CA LYS A 228 -5.90 -5.82 -25.63
C LYS A 228 -7.10 -5.72 -24.69
N ASN A 229 -8.23 -6.34 -25.04
CA ASN A 229 -9.43 -6.34 -24.22
C ASN A 229 -9.21 -7.02 -22.85
N TYR A 230 -8.38 -8.05 -22.76
CA TYR A 230 -8.02 -8.68 -21.48
C TYR A 230 -7.28 -7.71 -20.54
N PHE A 231 -6.48 -6.79 -21.09
CA PHE A 231 -5.74 -5.78 -20.32
C PHE A 231 -6.40 -4.41 -20.23
N LYS A 232 -7.66 -4.26 -20.68
CA LYS A 232 -8.35 -2.95 -20.70
C LYS A 232 -8.34 -2.23 -19.35
N ASP A 233 -8.40 -2.99 -18.23
CA ASP A 233 -8.40 -2.44 -16.87
C ASP A 233 -6.98 -2.19 -16.31
N CYS A 234 -5.94 -2.55 -17.09
CA CYS A 234 -4.54 -2.32 -16.74
C CYS A 234 -4.04 -0.97 -17.25
N ALA A 235 -4.34 -0.62 -18.51
CA ALA A 235 -3.93 0.63 -19.16
C ALA A 235 -4.88 1.01 -20.29
N GLU A 236 -4.93 2.30 -20.62
CA GLU A 236 -5.68 2.82 -21.79
C GLU A 236 -4.95 2.52 -23.11
N GLU A 237 -3.64 2.77 -23.14
CA GLU A 237 -2.79 2.54 -24.31
C GLU A 237 -2.09 1.19 -24.22
N ILE A 238 -2.46 0.25 -25.10
CA ILE A 238 -1.92 -1.11 -25.11
C ILE A 238 -1.44 -1.47 -26.52
N LYS A 239 -0.17 -1.83 -26.65
CA LYS A 239 0.43 -2.38 -27.86
C LYS A 239 0.71 -3.87 -27.66
N VAL A 240 0.16 -4.69 -28.55
CA VAL A 240 0.45 -6.13 -28.60
C VAL A 240 1.39 -6.36 -29.77
N SER A 241 2.39 -7.22 -29.59
CA SER A 241 3.32 -7.60 -30.64
C SER A 241 3.68 -9.08 -30.52
N PHE A 242 3.93 -9.69 -31.67
CA PHE A 242 4.26 -11.09 -31.81
C PHE A 242 5.67 -11.22 -32.39
N ASP A 243 6.29 -12.37 -32.18
CA ASP A 243 7.53 -12.77 -32.86
C ASP A 243 7.38 -14.22 -33.36
N ASP A 244 8.41 -14.76 -34.00
CA ASP A 244 8.42 -16.16 -34.48
C ASP A 244 8.53 -17.20 -33.33
N THR A 245 8.46 -16.73 -32.08
CA THR A 245 8.45 -17.58 -30.89
C THR A 245 7.03 -17.81 -30.41
N SER A 246 6.85 -18.66 -29.40
CA SER A 246 5.55 -18.86 -28.75
C SER A 246 5.22 -17.76 -27.73
N LYS A 247 5.86 -16.59 -27.83
CA LYS A 247 5.65 -15.46 -26.93
C LYS A 247 4.76 -14.39 -27.55
N VAL A 248 4.02 -13.73 -26.68
CA VAL A 248 3.24 -12.54 -27.01
C VAL A 248 3.65 -11.44 -26.06
N TYR A 249 4.03 -10.28 -26.57
CA TYR A 249 4.46 -9.14 -25.76
C TYR A 249 3.37 -8.09 -25.73
N VAL A 250 3.10 -7.56 -24.55
CA VAL A 250 2.13 -6.50 -24.31
C VAL A 250 2.86 -5.33 -23.65
N GLN A 251 2.96 -4.24 -24.38
CA GLN A 251 3.57 -2.99 -23.93
C GLN A 251 2.48 -2.00 -23.56
N PHE A 252 2.62 -1.39 -22.39
CA PHE A 252 1.70 -0.39 -21.88
C PHE A 252 2.26 1.01 -22.16
N GLY A 253 1.42 1.88 -22.75
CA GLY A 253 1.72 3.30 -22.89
C GLY A 253 1.83 3.99 -21.53
N ARG A 254 2.24 5.26 -21.54
CA ARG A 254 2.27 6.05 -20.31
C ARG A 254 0.84 6.24 -19.82
N SER A 255 0.54 5.66 -18.66
CA SER A 255 -0.76 5.80 -18.04
C SER A 255 -0.96 7.24 -17.58
N LYS A 256 -1.85 7.98 -18.24
CA LYS A 256 -2.43 9.20 -17.66
C LYS A 256 -3.63 8.79 -16.81
N PHE A 257 -3.44 7.95 -15.79
CA PHE A 257 -4.54 7.60 -14.90
C PHE A 257 -4.98 8.89 -14.17
N ARG A 258 -6.00 9.56 -14.71
CA ARG A 258 -6.72 10.66 -14.07
C ARG A 258 -7.81 10.00 -13.23
N ASP A 259 -7.68 10.00 -11.92
CA ASP A 259 -8.78 9.56 -11.07
C ASP A 259 -9.94 10.58 -11.14
N ILE A 260 -11.14 10.00 -11.11
CA ILE A 260 -12.45 10.65 -11.13
C ILE A 260 -12.72 11.22 -9.74
N ASP A 261 -12.24 12.42 -9.47
CA ASP A 261 -12.80 13.44 -8.53
C ASP A 261 -11.67 14.46 -8.23
N ASP A 262 -11.81 15.63 -8.85
CA ASP A 262 -10.80 16.67 -9.08
C ASP A 262 -10.45 17.51 -7.82
N GLU A 263 -10.16 16.88 -6.68
CA GLU A 263 -9.77 17.63 -5.46
C GLU A 263 -8.51 17.11 -4.73
N ARG A 264 -7.99 15.90 -5.02
CA ARG A 264 -6.67 15.48 -4.54
C ARG A 264 -5.96 14.65 -5.59
N ARG A 265 -4.88 15.19 -6.15
CA ARG A 265 -3.97 14.47 -7.04
C ARG A 265 -3.26 13.37 -6.25
N PHE A 266 -3.82 12.17 -6.23
CA PHE A 266 -3.03 10.97 -5.96
C PHE A 266 -2.04 10.84 -7.12
N ASN A 267 -0.74 10.85 -6.84
CA ASN A 267 0.27 10.74 -7.89
C ASN A 267 0.20 9.31 -8.44
N ALA A 268 -0.23 9.17 -9.70
CA ALA A 268 -0.39 7.88 -10.38
C ALA A 268 0.93 7.11 -10.61
N ASP A 269 2.08 7.71 -10.25
CA ASP A 269 3.41 7.16 -10.48
C ASP A 269 3.97 6.49 -9.22
N ILE A 270 3.85 5.16 -9.15
CA ILE A 270 4.51 4.33 -8.12
C ILE A 270 6.02 4.66 -8.10
N PRO A 271 6.71 4.71 -6.94
CA PRO A 271 8.13 4.94 -6.89
C PRO A 271 8.86 3.80 -7.61
N GLY A 272 9.78 4.20 -8.48
CA GLY A 272 10.51 3.29 -9.34
C GLY A 272 10.17 3.51 -10.81
N ARG A 273 10.77 2.69 -11.68
CA ARG A 273 10.61 2.82 -13.13
C ARG A 273 9.44 2.00 -13.68
N VAL A 274 8.96 0.98 -12.93
CA VAL A 274 7.92 0.02 -13.36
C VAL A 274 6.54 0.69 -13.40
N SER A 275 5.83 0.56 -14.51
CA SER A 275 4.51 1.16 -14.71
C SER A 275 3.42 0.44 -13.90
N MET A 276 2.40 1.20 -13.48
CA MET A 276 1.22 0.68 -12.79
C MET A 276 0.55 -0.48 -13.54
N ALA A 277 0.51 -0.40 -14.87
CA ALA A 277 -0.08 -1.42 -15.73
C ALA A 277 0.62 -2.78 -15.60
N VAL A 278 1.94 -2.79 -15.39
CA VAL A 278 2.70 -4.02 -15.13
C VAL A 278 2.29 -4.64 -13.80
N TYR A 279 2.13 -3.85 -12.73
CA TYR A 279 1.63 -4.35 -11.44
C TYR A 279 0.23 -4.98 -11.57
N ARG A 280 -0.67 -4.32 -12.31
CA ARG A 280 -2.04 -4.83 -12.58
C ARG A 280 -2.01 -6.12 -13.41
N ALA A 281 -1.18 -6.17 -14.45
CA ALA A 281 -0.99 -7.36 -15.28
C ALA A 281 -0.45 -8.55 -14.47
N VAL A 282 0.56 -8.32 -13.61
CA VAL A 282 1.08 -9.35 -12.71
C VAL A 282 0.00 -9.77 -11.70
N LYS A 283 -0.84 -8.83 -11.24
CA LYS A 283 -1.95 -9.14 -10.34
C LYS A 283 -3.00 -10.02 -11.00
N LEU A 284 -3.35 -9.79 -12.26
CA LEU A 284 -4.24 -10.67 -13.03
C LEU A 284 -3.77 -12.12 -12.99
N ARG A 285 -2.46 -12.35 -13.22
CA ARG A 285 -1.84 -13.68 -13.13
C ARG A 285 -1.94 -14.27 -11.71
N GLN A 286 -1.61 -13.50 -10.68
CA GLN A 286 -1.71 -13.94 -9.28
C GLN A 286 -3.14 -14.31 -8.87
N LEU A 287 -4.13 -13.59 -9.42
CA LEU A 287 -5.55 -13.84 -9.20
C LEU A 287 -6.09 -15.01 -10.04
N LYS A 288 -5.27 -15.59 -10.92
CA LYS A 288 -5.64 -16.67 -11.86
C LYS A 288 -6.84 -16.27 -12.74
N ILE A 289 -6.94 -15.01 -13.13
CA ILE A 289 -7.99 -14.54 -14.04
C ILE A 289 -7.63 -15.03 -15.45
N PRO A 290 -8.43 -15.92 -16.08
CA PRO A 290 -8.04 -16.57 -17.32
C PRO A 290 -8.05 -15.61 -18.50
N CYS A 291 -7.02 -15.68 -19.34
CA CYS A 291 -6.99 -15.06 -20.67
C CYS A 291 -7.35 -16.13 -21.70
N THR A 292 -8.61 -16.19 -22.11
CA THR A 292 -9.10 -17.21 -23.06
C THR A 292 -8.97 -16.69 -24.50
N LEU A 293 -8.26 -17.43 -25.34
CA LEU A 293 -8.17 -17.19 -26.79
C LEU A 293 -8.83 -18.35 -27.53
N TYR A 294 -9.80 -18.04 -28.38
CA TYR A 294 -10.46 -19.02 -29.24
C TYR A 294 -9.70 -19.09 -30.56
N LEU A 295 -8.90 -20.14 -30.72
CA LEU A 295 -8.02 -20.29 -31.87
C LEU A 295 -8.80 -20.70 -33.13
N LEU A 296 -8.23 -20.37 -34.29
CA LEU A 296 -8.72 -20.90 -35.56
C LEU A 296 -8.56 -22.42 -35.59
N PRO A 297 -9.52 -23.14 -36.20
CA PRO A 297 -9.48 -24.59 -36.35
C PRO A 297 -8.26 -25.07 -37.13
#